data_AF-A0A973DMB7-F1
#
_entry.id   AF-A0A973DMB7-F1
#
_cell.length_a   1.000
_cell.length_b   1.000
_cell.length_c   1.000
_cell.angle_alpha   90.00
_cell.angle_beta   90.00
_cell.angle_gamma   90.00
#
_symmetry.space_group_name_H-M   'P 1'
#
loop_
_entity.id
_entity.type
_entity.pdbx_description
1 polymer ?
#
loop_
_entity_poly.entity_id
_entity_poly.type
_entity_poly.pdbx_seq_one_letter_code
_entity_poly.pdbx_strand_id
1 'polypeptide(L)'
;MNYDVIALACEQLDYRDKLRLAQLLIQTARKEEEVATPQKRSEVSVKKAPQKIIEEMEIDTISYVTERLSKLKPVKVKSLTNSIKSMFQFQGGISDSDVESIIRELKKLKHIRIDNNNVSYV
;
A
#
# COMPACT_ATOMS: atom_id res chain seq x y z
N MET A 1 26.45 -6.10 -27.59
CA MET A 1 26.99 -5.95 -26.22
C MET A 1 26.78 -7.26 -25.51
N ASN A 2 27.85 -7.91 -25.04
CA ASN A 2 27.73 -9.18 -24.31
C ASN A 2 27.51 -8.89 -22.81
N TYR A 3 26.74 -9.74 -22.14
CA TYR A 3 26.41 -9.59 -20.71
C TYR A 3 27.67 -9.43 -19.86
N ASP A 4 28.69 -10.22 -20.15
CA ASP A 4 29.94 -10.26 -19.39
C ASP A 4 30.70 -8.92 -19.41
N VAL A 5 30.60 -8.18 -20.52
CA VAL A 5 31.25 -6.86 -20.67
C VAL A 5 30.56 -5.82 -19.80
N ILE A 6 29.23 -5.91 -19.68
CA ILE A 6 28.43 -4.99 -18.85
C ILE A 6 28.64 -5.31 -17.37
N ALA A 7 28.69 -6.60 -17.01
CA ALA A 7 28.96 -7.02 -15.64
C ALA A 7 30.32 -6.49 -15.15
N LEU A 8 31.37 -6.63 -15.97
CA LEU A 8 32.71 -6.16 -15.65
C LEU A 8 32.78 -4.62 -15.55
N ALA A 9 32.04 -3.89 -16.39
CA ALA A 9 31.90 -2.44 -16.26
C ALA A 9 31.14 -2.03 -14.99
N CYS A 10 30.13 -2.81 -14.58
CA CYS A 10 29.37 -2.56 -13.36
C CYS A 10 30.22 -2.77 -12.10
N GLU A 11 31.23 -3.63 -12.12
CA GLU A 11 32.13 -3.82 -10.98
C GLU A 11 32.88 -2.55 -10.59
N GLN A 12 33.22 -1.72 -11.58
CA GLN A 12 33.94 -0.45 -11.41
C GLN A 12 33.06 0.68 -10.82
N LEU A 13 31.75 0.48 -10.75
CA LEU A 13 30.83 1.46 -10.17
C LEU A 13 30.85 1.45 -8.64
N ASP A 14 30.61 2.61 -8.04
CA ASP A 14 30.38 2.70 -6.59
C ASP A 14 29.02 2.08 -6.21
N TYR A 15 28.85 1.72 -4.94
CA TYR A 15 27.65 1.01 -4.47
C TYR A 15 26.35 1.78 -4.76
N ARG A 16 26.38 3.12 -4.71
CA ARG A 16 25.21 3.96 -5.02
C ARG A 16 24.83 3.88 -6.49
N ASP A 17 25.82 3.91 -7.38
CA ASP A 17 25.58 3.84 -8.82
C ASP A 17 25.15 2.43 -9.24
N LYS A 18 25.67 1.38 -8.58
CA LYS A 18 25.17 0.01 -8.73
C LYS A 18 23.69 -0.11 -8.38
N LEU A 19 23.28 0.45 -7.24
CA LEU A 19 21.87 0.44 -6.81
C LEU A 19 20.97 1.23 -7.76
N ARG A 20 21.43 2.41 -8.22
CA ARG A 20 20.70 3.25 -9.16
C ARG A 20 20.55 2.56 -10.53
N LEU A 21 21.61 1.90 -11.01
CA LEU A 21 21.57 1.15 -12.26
C LEU A 21 20.62 -0.04 -12.18
N ALA A 22 20.65 -0.79 -11.07
CA ALA A 22 19.72 -1.90 -10.85
C ALA A 22 18.25 -1.43 -10.89
N GLN A 23 17.95 -0.31 -10.23
CA GLN A 23 16.61 0.29 -10.28
C GLN A 23 16.19 0.66 -11.70
N LEU A 24 17.09 1.29 -12.47
CA LEU A 24 16.84 1.66 -13.86
C LEU A 24 16.55 0.43 -14.72
N LEU A 25 17.36 -0.63 -14.61
CA LEU A 25 17.20 -1.86 -15.38
C LEU A 25 15.86 -2.56 -15.10
N ILE A 26 15.43 -2.56 -13.83
CA ILE A 26 14.12 -3.11 -13.45
C ILE A 26 13.00 -2.28 -14.08
N GLN A 27 13.10 -0.95 -14.06
CA GLN A 27 12.09 -0.07 -14.64
C GLN A 27 12.00 -0.23 -16.17
N THR A 28 13.13 -0.32 -16.86
CA THR A 28 13.15 -0.52 -18.31
C THR A 28 12.60 -1.89 -18.70
N ALA A 29 12.98 -2.95 -17.99
CA ALA A 29 12.48 -4.29 -18.24
C ALA A 29 10.95 -4.38 -18.06
N ARG A 30 10.39 -3.75 -17.01
CA ARG A 30 8.94 -3.70 -16.81
C ARG A 30 8.23 -2.95 -17.94
N LYS A 31 8.80 -1.82 -18.38
CA LYS A 31 8.24 -1.05 -19.50
C LYS A 31 8.27 -1.85 -20.81
N GLU A 32 9.35 -2.59 -21.06
CA GLU A 32 9.46 -3.48 -22.22
C GLU A 32 8.46 -4.64 -22.15
N GLU A 33 8.28 -5.25 -20.97
CA GLU A 33 7.27 -6.29 -20.74
C GLU A 33 5.84 -5.76 -20.99
N GLU A 34 5.53 -4.55 -20.52
CA GLU A 34 4.23 -3.89 -20.73
C GLU A 34 3.95 -3.62 -22.21
N VAL A 35 4.96 -3.22 -22.99
CA VAL A 35 4.84 -3.00 -24.44
C VAL A 35 4.71 -4.34 -25.18
N ALA A 36 5.46 -5.36 -24.77
CA ALA A 36 5.45 -6.68 -25.39
C ALA A 36 4.18 -7.48 -25.07
N THR A 37 3.50 -7.20 -23.96
CA THR A 37 2.28 -7.92 -23.53
C THR A 37 1.10 -6.97 -23.26
N PRO A 38 0.54 -6.29 -24.28
CA PRO A 38 -0.52 -5.28 -24.08
C PRO A 38 -1.81 -5.85 -23.48
N GLN A 39 -2.07 -7.14 -23.66
CA GLN A 39 -3.30 -7.82 -23.24
C GLN A 39 -3.43 -7.99 -21.72
N LYS A 40 -2.32 -7.95 -20.96
CA LYS A 40 -2.40 -7.95 -19.49
C LYS A 40 -2.93 -6.63 -18.93
N ARG A 41 -2.98 -5.54 -19.71
CA ARG A 41 -3.38 -4.21 -19.24
C ARG A 41 -4.86 -4.12 -18.81
N SER A 42 -5.74 -4.93 -19.40
CA SER A 42 -7.17 -4.94 -19.08
C SER A 42 -7.57 -5.98 -18.03
N GLU A 43 -6.72 -6.95 -17.69
CA GLU A 43 -7.02 -7.95 -16.64
C GLU A 43 -6.61 -7.51 -15.23
N VAL A 44 -5.77 -6.49 -15.08
CA VAL A 44 -5.36 -5.98 -13.73
C VAL A 44 -6.41 -5.05 -13.12
N SER A 45 -7.60 -4.92 -13.70
CA SER A 45 -8.71 -4.34 -12.94
C SER A 45 -9.20 -5.25 -11.81
N VAL A 46 -8.93 -6.56 -11.81
CA VAL A 46 -9.29 -7.45 -10.67
C VAL A 46 -8.41 -8.71 -10.63
N LYS A 47 -7.08 -8.65 -10.63
CA LYS A 47 -6.26 -9.84 -10.31
C LYS A 47 -5.04 -9.49 -9.48
N LYS A 48 -5.22 -9.73 -8.17
CA LYS A 48 -4.23 -10.02 -7.12
C LYS A 48 -2.77 -9.78 -7.52
N ALA A 49 -2.18 -8.78 -6.88
CA ALA A 49 -0.74 -8.68 -6.70
C ALA A 49 -0.15 -10.03 -6.19
N PRO A 50 1.16 -10.29 -6.38
CA PRO A 50 1.76 -11.58 -6.07
C PRO A 50 1.47 -11.99 -4.63
N GLN A 51 0.72 -13.09 -4.48
CA GLN A 51 0.13 -13.59 -3.24
C GLN A 51 1.15 -13.86 -2.12
N LYS A 52 2.45 -13.91 -2.42
CA LYS A 52 3.51 -14.14 -1.41
C LYS A 52 4.00 -12.91 -0.65
N ILE A 53 3.71 -11.69 -1.11
CA ILE A 53 4.07 -10.45 -0.37
C ILE A 53 2.84 -9.89 0.35
N ILE A 54 1.63 -10.32 -0.05
CA ILE A 54 0.36 -9.84 0.52
C ILE A 54 0.02 -10.58 1.83
N GLU A 55 0.40 -11.85 1.97
CA GLU A 55 0.08 -12.62 3.18
C GLU A 55 0.76 -12.07 4.45
N GLU A 56 1.84 -11.30 4.33
CA GLU A 56 2.44 -10.55 5.46
C GLU A 56 1.94 -9.10 5.60
N MET A 57 1.31 -8.52 4.56
CA MET A 57 0.75 -7.15 4.58
C MET A 57 -0.74 -7.09 4.97
N GLU A 58 -1.48 -8.19 4.79
CA GLU A 58 -2.86 -8.33 5.30
C GLU A 58 -2.92 -8.56 6.81
N ILE A 59 -1.77 -8.76 7.45
CA ILE A 59 -1.60 -8.70 8.91
C ILE A 59 -1.24 -7.25 9.26
N ASP A 60 -2.12 -6.32 9.55
CA ASP A 60 -3.54 -6.35 9.79
C ASP A 60 -3.93 -4.88 9.59
N THR A 61 -4.49 -4.55 8.42
CA THR A 61 -4.87 -3.15 8.11
C THR A 61 -5.77 -2.57 9.18
N ILE A 62 -6.54 -3.43 9.85
CA ILE A 62 -7.33 -3.09 11.02
C ILE A 62 -6.44 -2.93 12.26
N SER A 63 -5.44 -3.78 12.52
CA SER A 63 -4.44 -3.52 13.58
C SER A 63 -3.69 -2.19 13.39
N TYR A 64 -3.30 -1.87 12.15
CA TYR A 64 -2.62 -0.62 11.85
C TYR A 64 -3.52 0.60 12.12
N VAL A 65 -4.78 0.52 11.66
CA VAL A 65 -5.76 1.58 11.88
C VAL A 65 -6.13 1.68 13.36
N THR A 66 -6.32 0.56 14.08
CA THR A 66 -6.63 0.56 15.52
C THR A 66 -5.51 1.17 16.34
N GLU A 67 -4.25 0.77 16.11
CA GLU A 67 -3.10 1.32 16.84
C GLU A 67 -3.00 2.84 16.62
N ARG A 68 -3.18 3.29 15.38
CA ARG A 68 -3.09 4.71 15.05
C ARG A 68 -4.28 5.52 15.57
N LEU A 69 -5.48 4.95 15.54
CA LEU A 69 -6.67 5.56 16.14
C LEU A 69 -6.59 5.61 17.67
N SER A 70 -5.95 4.63 18.32
CA SER A 70 -5.72 4.64 19.77
C SER A 70 -4.83 5.81 20.22
N LYS A 71 -3.92 6.26 19.34
CA LYS A 71 -3.03 7.41 19.58
C LYS A 71 -3.73 8.75 19.30
N LEU A 72 -4.49 8.83 18.21
CA LEU A 72 -5.17 10.06 17.78
C LEU A 72 -6.47 10.35 18.54
N LYS A 73 -7.16 9.29 19.01
CA LYS A 73 -8.47 9.33 19.70
C LYS A 73 -9.45 10.37 19.15
N PRO A 74 -9.78 10.37 17.84
CA PRO A 74 -10.77 11.30 17.32
C PRO A 74 -12.11 11.10 18.02
N VAL A 75 -12.68 12.20 18.54
CA VAL A 75 -13.92 12.21 19.34
C VAL A 75 -15.17 12.28 18.46
N LYS A 76 -15.07 12.83 17.24
CA LYS A 76 -16.20 13.01 16.31
C LYS A 76 -16.10 12.06 15.12
N VAL A 77 -17.24 11.59 14.60
CA VAL A 77 -17.28 10.69 13.41
C VAL A 77 -16.57 11.32 12.19
N LYS A 78 -16.79 12.61 11.93
CA LYS A 78 -16.08 13.32 10.84
C LYS A 78 -14.56 13.34 11.03
N SER A 79 -14.11 13.39 12.28
CA SER A 79 -12.67 13.36 12.58
C SER A 79 -12.12 11.95 12.38
N LEU A 80 -12.88 10.92 12.75
CA LEU A 80 -12.52 9.52 12.54
C LEU A 80 -12.36 9.20 11.05
N THR A 81 -13.33 9.59 10.21
CA THR A 81 -13.27 9.35 8.76
C THR A 81 -12.10 10.08 8.12
N ASN A 82 -11.87 11.36 8.48
CA ASN A 82 -10.73 12.11 7.99
C ASN A 82 -9.40 11.51 8.45
N SER A 83 -9.31 11.07 9.71
CA SER A 83 -8.13 10.38 10.22
C SER A 83 -7.83 9.15 9.39
N ILE A 84 -8.82 8.27 9.15
CA ILE A 84 -8.65 7.05 8.34
C ILE A 84 -8.21 7.42 6.92
N LYS A 85 -8.86 8.38 6.25
CA LYS A 85 -8.45 8.83 4.91
C LYS A 85 -7.00 9.28 4.86
N SER A 86 -6.56 10.07 5.84
CA SER A 86 -5.17 10.50 5.96
C SER A 86 -4.19 9.35 6.21
N MET A 87 -4.63 8.22 6.79
CA MET A 87 -3.76 7.04 6.97
C MET A 87 -3.37 6.40 5.64
N PHE A 88 -4.27 6.44 4.65
CA PHE A 88 -4.09 5.84 3.32
C PHE A 88 -3.69 6.84 2.23
N GLN A 89 -3.52 8.12 2.55
CA GLN A 89 -3.19 9.18 1.57
C GLN A 89 -1.88 8.89 0.81
N PHE A 90 -0.86 8.34 1.48
CA PHE A 90 0.42 7.99 0.86
C PHE A 90 0.37 6.68 0.05
N GLN A 91 -0.72 5.91 0.15
CA GLN A 91 -0.94 4.64 -0.56
C GLN A 91 -1.86 4.80 -1.78
N GLY A 92 -2.16 6.04 -2.19
CA GLY A 92 -3.06 6.33 -3.32
C GLY A 92 -4.45 6.80 -2.90
N GLY A 93 -4.70 6.99 -1.60
CA GLY A 93 -6.00 7.36 -1.07
C GLY A 93 -6.95 6.17 -0.96
N ILE A 94 -8.06 6.37 -0.25
CA ILE A 94 -9.06 5.35 0.01
C ILE A 94 -10.44 5.91 -0.31
N SER A 95 -11.32 5.06 -0.87
CA SER A 95 -12.69 5.46 -1.21
C SER A 95 -13.56 5.60 0.05
N ASP A 96 -14.65 6.37 -0.06
CA ASP A 96 -15.59 6.52 1.06
C ASP A 96 -16.24 5.19 1.48
N SER A 97 -16.50 4.29 0.52
CA SER A 97 -17.05 2.95 0.80
C SER A 97 -16.09 2.05 1.57
N ASP A 98 -14.79 2.17 1.30
CA ASP A 98 -13.77 1.37 2.00
C ASP A 98 -13.57 1.90 3.42
N VAL A 99 -13.60 3.22 3.62
CA VAL A 99 -13.58 3.84 4.95
C VAL A 99 -14.76 3.37 5.80
N GLU A 100 -15.97 3.32 5.22
CA GLU A 100 -17.14 2.77 5.91
C GLU A 100 -16.96 1.30 6.29
N SER A 101 -16.37 0.50 5.39
CA SER A 101 -16.11 -0.92 5.63
C SER A 101 -15.15 -1.12 6.80
N ILE A 102 -14.06 -0.35 6.85
CA ILE A 102 -13.11 -0.33 7.96
C ILE A 102 -13.80 0.06 9.27
N ILE A 103 -14.67 1.09 9.27
CA ILE A 103 -15.40 1.50 10.47
C ILE A 103 -16.36 0.39 10.96
N ARG A 104 -17.02 -0.33 10.04
CA ARG A 104 -17.89 -1.47 10.38
C ARG A 104 -17.10 -2.60 11.02
N GLU A 105 -15.92 -2.90 10.50
CA GLU A 105 -15.03 -3.92 11.06
C GLU A 105 -14.51 -3.52 12.44
N LEU A 106 -14.06 -2.27 12.62
CA LEU A 106 -13.64 -1.73 13.92
C LEU A 106 -14.74 -1.81 14.98
N LYS A 107 -16.00 -1.58 14.57
CA LYS A 107 -17.17 -1.71 15.45
C LYS A 107 -17.45 -3.19 15.79
N LYS A 108 -17.35 -4.09 14.82
CA LYS A 108 -17.56 -5.53 15.00
C LYS A 108 -16.52 -6.14 15.96
N LEU A 109 -15.26 -5.71 15.84
CA LEU A 109 -14.16 -6.12 16.71
C LEU A 109 -14.18 -5.41 18.08
N LYS A 110 -15.17 -4.53 18.32
CA LYS A 110 -15.35 -3.76 19.55
C LYS A 110 -14.19 -2.82 19.90
N HIS A 111 -13.39 -2.37 18.93
CA HIS A 111 -12.35 -1.35 19.19
C HIS A 111 -12.94 0.05 19.34
N ILE A 112 -14.09 0.31 18.71
CA ILE A 112 -14.79 1.60 18.77
C ILE A 112 -16.29 1.41 19.01
N ARG A 113 -16.88 2.35 19.74
CA ARG A 113 -18.33 2.59 19.86
C ARG A 113 -18.64 3.96 19.29
N ILE A 114 -19.71 4.06 18.52
CA ILE A 114 -20.18 5.33 17.97
C ILE A 114 -21.57 5.57 18.56
N ASP A 115 -21.73 6.67 19.28
CA ASP A 115 -23.00 7.07 19.89
C ASP A 115 -23.27 8.55 19.59
N ASN A 116 -24.42 8.86 18.98
CA ASN A 116 -24.87 10.20 18.60
C ASN A 116 -23.75 11.15 18.13
N ASN A 117 -22.97 10.72 17.12
CA ASN A 117 -21.87 11.46 16.48
C ASN A 117 -20.56 11.54 17.27
N ASN A 118 -20.50 10.96 18.48
CA ASN A 118 -19.29 10.80 19.28
C ASN A 118 -18.71 9.38 19.14
N VAL A 119 -17.39 9.29 19.11
CA VAL A 119 -16.63 8.04 19.02
C VAL A 119 -15.95 7.79 20.37
N SER A 120 -16.19 6.62 20.94
CA SER A 120 -15.57 6.14 22.17
C SER A 120 -14.73 4.89 21.87
N TYR A 121 -13.53 4.82 22.40
CA TYR A 121 -12.63 3.68 22.26
C TYR A 121 -12.85 2.74 23.45
N VAL A 122 -12.91 1.43 23.20
CA VAL A 122 -13.15 0.39 24.22
C VAL A 122 -11.88 -0.40 24.45
#